data_AF-A0A7J4LMH9-F1
#
_entry.id   AF-A0A7J4LMH9-F1
#
_cell.length_a   1.000
_cell.length_b   1.000
_cell.length_c   1.000
_cell.angle_alpha   90.00
_cell.angle_beta   90.00
_cell.angle_gamma   90.00
#
_symmetry.space_group_name_H-M   'P 1'
#
loop_
_entity.id
_entity.type
_entity.pdbx_description
1 polymer ?
#
loop_
_entity_poly.entity_id
_entity_poly.type
_entity_poly.pdbx_seq_one_letter_code
_entity_poly.pdbx_strand_id
1 'polypeptide(L)'
;MMVYLDGKFKTNVSKGVKYYNATGLLANTSHTIATRTIATNGSISMYWVNSTAWAKPDFSPPASITNLTNVSYAQSFIMDID
;
A
#
# COMPACT_ATOMS: atom_id res chain seq x y z
N MET A 1 1.80 -23.37 5.02
CA MET A 1 2.43 -22.74 3.84
C MET A 1 2.92 -21.37 4.25
N MET A 2 4.17 -21.02 3.94
CA MET A 2 4.73 -19.70 4.19
C MET A 2 4.44 -18.80 2.99
N VAL A 3 3.99 -17.58 3.25
CA VAL A 3 3.74 -16.57 2.22
C VAL A 3 4.76 -15.44 2.39
N TYR A 4 5.34 -15.03 1.27
CA TYR A 4 6.29 -13.95 1.16
C TYR A 4 5.78 -12.95 0.12
N LEU A 5 6.03 -11.67 0.36
CA LEU A 5 5.76 -10.58 -0.58
C LEU A 5 7.05 -9.78 -0.74
N ASP A 6 7.52 -9.67 -1.97
CA ASP A 6 8.78 -8.99 -2.33
C ASP A 6 9.97 -9.50 -1.49
N GLY A 7 10.03 -10.82 -1.33
CA GLY A 7 11.07 -11.51 -0.54
C GLY A 7 10.90 -11.41 0.98
N LYS A 8 9.96 -10.60 1.50
CA LYS A 8 9.72 -10.47 2.94
C LYS A 8 8.67 -11.48 3.41
N PHE A 9 8.96 -12.19 4.49
CA PHE A 9 7.99 -13.09 5.13
C PHE A 9 6.76 -12.29 5.60
N LYS A 10 5.57 -12.83 5.35
CA LYS A 10 4.30 -12.23 5.77
C LYS A 10 3.60 -13.07 6.81
N THR A 11 3.32 -14.34 6.49
CA THR A 11 2.54 -15.20 7.37
C THR A 11 2.68 -16.68 7.06
N ASN A 12 2.23 -17.50 8.02
CA ASN A 12 1.98 -18.92 7.86
C ASN A 12 0.48 -19.15 7.64
N VAL A 13 0.14 -19.76 6.51
CA VAL A 13 -1.21 -20.17 6.15
C VAL A 13 -1.43 -21.63 6.55
N SER A 14 -2.48 -21.87 7.34
CA SER A 14 -2.90 -23.20 7.79
C SER A 14 -3.31 -24.11 6.63
N LYS A 15 -3.20 -25.42 6.82
CA LYS A 15 -3.64 -26.41 5.84
C LYS A 15 -5.13 -26.20 5.52
N GLY A 16 -5.47 -26.17 4.23
CA GLY A 16 -6.84 -25.97 3.75
C GLY A 16 -7.17 -24.54 3.33
N VAL A 17 -6.44 -23.53 3.81
CA VAL A 17 -6.59 -22.15 3.36
C VAL A 17 -5.73 -21.93 2.10
N LYS A 18 -6.37 -21.50 1.01
CA LYS A 18 -5.74 -21.36 -0.32
C LYS A 18 -5.69 -19.92 -0.84
N TYR A 19 -6.00 -18.94 0.00
CA TYR A 19 -6.00 -17.53 -0.37
C TYR A 19 -5.15 -16.71 0.61
N TYR A 20 -4.59 -15.61 0.10
CA TYR A 20 -3.90 -14.60 0.87
C TYR A 20 -4.18 -13.25 0.22
N ASN A 21 -4.61 -12.26 1.02
CA ASN A 21 -4.93 -10.92 0.54
C ASN A 21 -3.91 -9.91 1.08
N ALA A 22 -3.23 -9.19 0.19
CA ALA A 22 -2.29 -8.12 0.53
C ALA A 22 -2.88 -6.77 0.12
N THR A 23 -2.92 -5.81 1.05
CA THR A 23 -3.40 -4.45 0.83
C THR A 23 -2.28 -3.43 1.14
N GLY A 24 -2.48 -2.16 0.78
CA GLY A 24 -1.50 -1.10 1.02
C GLY A 24 -0.20 -1.27 0.22
N LEU A 25 -0.29 -1.87 -0.97
CA LEU A 25 0.83 -1.99 -1.90
C LEU A 25 1.08 -0.65 -2.61
N LEU A 26 2.32 -0.43 -3.04
CA LEU A 26 2.65 0.75 -3.83
C LEU A 26 1.95 0.64 -5.20
N ALA A 27 1.20 1.67 -5.55
CA ALA A 27 0.52 1.73 -6.83
C ALA A 27 1.53 1.74 -7.99
N ASN A 28 1.09 1.26 -9.15
CA ASN A 28 1.90 1.21 -10.39
C ASN A 28 3.28 0.52 -10.20
N THR A 29 3.36 -0.42 -9.26
CA THR A 29 4.57 -1.15 -8.91
C THR A 29 4.36 -2.65 -9.09
N SER A 30 5.41 -3.34 -9.56
CA SER A 30 5.43 -4.79 -9.68
C SER A 30 5.69 -5.42 -8.32
N HIS A 31 4.83 -6.35 -7.91
CA HIS A 31 4.98 -7.10 -6.66
C HIS A 31 5.03 -8.59 -6.93
N THR A 32 5.85 -9.31 -6.16
CA THR A 32 5.97 -10.77 -6.28
C THR A 32 5.50 -11.44 -5.00
N ILE A 33 4.48 -12.30 -5.14
CA ILE A 33 4.08 -13.23 -4.09
C ILE A 33 4.86 -14.52 -4.29
N ALA A 34 5.52 -14.98 -3.24
CA ALA A 34 6.30 -16.21 -3.23
C ALA A 34 5.83 -17.12 -2.10
N THR A 35 5.77 -18.42 -2.34
CA THR A 35 5.21 -19.38 -1.39
C THR A 35 6.10 -20.60 -1.22
N ARG A 36 6.14 -21.13 0.02
CA ARG A 36 6.84 -22.38 0.36
C ARG A 36 5.96 -23.26 1.23
N THR A 37 6.02 -24.56 0.99
CA THR A 37 5.33 -25.53 1.84
C THR A 37 6.26 -26.01 2.95
N ILE A 38 5.70 -26.16 4.15
CA ILE A 38 6.37 -26.84 5.26
C ILE A 38 5.88 -28.29 5.20
N ALA A 39 6.79 -29.23 5.04
CA ALA A 39 6.51 -30.66 5.07
C ALA A 39 6.05 -31.09 6.47
N THR A 40 5.39 -32.24 6.57
CA THR A 40 4.81 -32.77 7.82
C THR A 40 5.86 -33.04 8.90
N ASN A 41 7.12 -33.21 8.53
CA ASN A 41 8.26 -33.35 9.44
C ASN A 41 8.85 -32.01 9.90
N GLY A 42 8.22 -30.87 9.57
CA GLY A 42 8.72 -29.54 9.91
C GLY A 42 9.78 -28.98 8.94
N SER A 43 10.21 -29.75 7.94
CA SER A 43 11.18 -29.27 6.94
C SER A 43 10.52 -28.28 5.96
N ILE A 44 11.18 -27.16 5.70
CA ILE A 44 10.72 -26.19 4.70
C ILE A 44 11.16 -26.68 3.31
N SER A 45 10.22 -26.77 2.36
CA SER A 45 10.52 -27.14 0.97
C SER A 45 11.58 -26.21 0.36
N MET A 46 12.55 -26.77 -0.35
CA MET A 46 13.58 -26.00 -1.07
C MET A 46 13.02 -25.25 -2.29
N TYR A 47 11.85 -25.67 -2.79
CA TYR A 47 11.23 -25.08 -3.96
C TYR A 47 10.33 -23.90 -3.58
N TRP A 48 10.36 -22.89 -4.43
CA TRP A 48 9.51 -21.71 -4.36
C TRP A 48 8.48 -21.73 -5.48
N VAL A 49 7.25 -21.33 -5.18
CA VAL A 49 6.26 -21.00 -6.19
C VAL A 49 6.03 -19.50 -6.14
N ASN A 50 6.34 -18.83 -7.25
CA ASN A 50 6.34 -17.37 -7.35
C ASN A 50 5.34 -16.90 -8.40
N SER A 51 4.68 -15.78 -8.12
CA SER A 51 3.79 -15.10 -9.06
C SER A 51 4.00 -13.61 -8.94
N THR A 52 4.20 -12.94 -10.08
CA THR A 52 4.45 -11.50 -10.16
C THR A 52 3.27 -10.84 -10.85
N ALA A 53 2.78 -9.74 -10.27
CA ALA A 53 1.68 -8.95 -10.80
C ALA A 53 1.91 -7.47 -10.54
N TRP A 54 1.30 -6.62 -11.37
CA TRP A 54 1.33 -5.17 -11.19
C TRP A 54 0.15 -4.70 -10.35
N ALA A 55 0.46 -3.86 -9.36
CA ALA A 55 -0.56 -3.10 -8.65
C ALA A 55 -1.18 -2.07 -9.59
N LYS A 56 -2.49 -1.85 -9.46
CA LYS A 56 -3.18 -0.83 -10.23
C LYS A 56 -2.61 0.56 -9.92
N PRO A 57 -2.66 1.51 -10.86
CA PRO A 57 -2.33 2.90 -10.58
C PRO A 57 -3.25 3.51 -9.52
N ASP A 58 -2.74 4.50 -8.79
CA ASP A 58 -3.52 5.29 -7.85
C ASP A 58 -4.17 6.45 -8.61
N PHE A 59 -5.49 6.57 -8.45
CA PHE A 59 -6.30 7.66 -9.00
C PHE A 59 -7.05 8.41 -7.90
N SER A 60 -6.67 8.22 -6.63
CA SER A 60 -7.27 8.93 -5.51
C SER A 60 -6.92 10.42 -5.58
N PRO A 61 -7.91 11.32 -5.51
CA PRO A 61 -7.64 12.75 -5.46
C PRO A 61 -6.96 13.12 -4.14
N PRO A 62 -6.14 14.18 -4.11
CA PRO A 62 -5.56 14.68 -2.87
C PRO A 62 -6.66 15.12 -1.89
N ALA A 63 -6.34 15.11 -0.60
CA ALA A 63 -7.24 15.62 0.42
C ALA A 63 -7.56 17.11 0.21
N SER A 64 -8.79 17.52 0.51
CA SER A 64 -9.20 18.92 0.42
C SER A 64 -8.43 19.79 1.41
N ILE A 65 -8.05 20.99 0.96
CA ILE A 65 -7.45 21.99 1.82
C ILE A 65 -8.53 22.54 2.75
N THR A 66 -8.26 22.58 4.05
CA THR A 66 -9.11 23.19 5.08
C THR A 66 -8.30 24.24 5.84
N ASN A 67 -8.97 25.11 6.61
CA ASN A 67 -8.34 26.13 7.48
C ASN A 67 -7.54 27.22 6.75
N LEU A 68 -7.92 27.56 5.51
CA LEU A 68 -7.46 28.79 4.90
C LEU A 68 -8.06 29.98 5.65
N THR A 69 -7.21 30.76 6.31
CA THR A 69 -7.60 32.01 6.98
C THR A 69 -6.87 33.18 6.35
N ASN A 70 -7.57 34.29 6.13
CA ASN A 70 -6.96 35.50 5.61
C ASN A 70 -6.12 36.17 6.72
N VAL A 71 -4.81 36.26 6.53
CA VAL A 71 -3.87 36.81 7.52
C VAL A 71 -3.51 38.28 7.32
N SER A 72 -4.04 38.95 6.28
CA SER A 72 -3.90 40.41 6.19
C SER A 72 -5.03 41.07 5.41
N TYR A 73 -5.46 42.22 5.92
CA TYR A 73 -6.14 43.25 5.16
C TYR A 73 -5.14 44.41 5.01
N ALA A 74 -4.71 44.71 3.78
CA ALA A 74 -4.06 45.99 3.51
C ALA A 74 -5.14 47.05 3.35
N GLN A 75 -5.56 47.66 4.46
CA GLN A 75 -6.50 48.78 4.44
C GLN A 75 -5.73 50.06 4.05
N SER A 76 -5.49 50.25 2.76
CA SER A 76 -5.11 51.59 2.28
C SER A 76 -6.38 52.43 2.16
N PHE A 77 -6.54 53.33 3.14
CA PHE A 77 -7.56 54.38 3.31
C PHE A 77 -8.30 54.77 2.02
N ILE A 78 -9.61 54.51 1.94
CA ILE A 78 -10.51 55.33 1.12
C ILE A 78 -10.74 56.60 1.92
N MET A 79 -10.01 57.65 1.60
CA MET A 79 -10.35 59.00 2.03
C MET A 79 -11.26 59.56 0.95
N ASP A 80 -12.57 59.50 1.17
CA ASP A 80 -13.51 60.37 0.45
C ASP A 80 -13.25 61.79 0.94
N ILE A 81 -12.86 62.69 0.03
CA ILE A 81 -12.92 64.14 0.23
C ILE A 81 -13.99 64.64 -0.74
N ASP A 82 -15.07 65.18 -0.16
CA ASP A 82 -16.14 65.94 -0.82
C ASP A 82 -15.63 67.13 -1.64
#